data_AF-A0A2A5XYL4-F1
#
_entry.id   AF-A0A2A5XYL4-F1
#
_cell.length_a   1.000
_cell.length_b   1.000
_cell.length_c   1.000
_cell.angle_alpha   90.00
_cell.angle_beta   90.00
_cell.angle_gamma   90.00
#
_symmetry.space_group_name_H-M   'P 1'
#
loop_
_entity.id
_entity.type
_entity.pdbx_description
1 polymer ?
#
loop_
_entity_poly.entity_id
_entity_poly.type
_entity_poly.pdbx_seq_one_letter_code
_entity_poly.pdbx_strand_id
1 'polypeptide(L)'
;MSFVAPVGARRGLRDWIELIFKDHGFLRIWWHNHHEVAPGMYRSNQPGPSRVRAAADKGIRTIINLRGPRSDGGWQLEAEACAEAGITLLDFTARSRAAPDKAMLHAARDLFAEAARPALMHCKSGADRAGLMSALYLLVVEGRPAREAATQLAWKYGHVKQAKTGLLDAFFHAYIPYEDQGMAFYDWVDTVYDPDEVTRNFQAKGWAVRLTDSILRRE
;
A
#
# COMPACT_ATOMS: atom_id res chain seq x y z
N MET A 1 -15.01 -11.32 6.07
CA MET A 1 -14.25 -10.63 7.14
C MET A 1 -14.71 -9.19 7.13
N SER A 2 -14.83 -8.51 8.28
CA SER A 2 -15.11 -7.06 8.28
C SER A 2 -13.78 -6.32 8.31
N PHE A 3 -13.56 -5.40 7.38
CA PHE A 3 -12.38 -4.54 7.37
C PHE A 3 -12.59 -3.28 8.20
N VAL A 4 -13.82 -2.99 8.62
CA VAL A 4 -14.18 -1.79 9.39
C VAL A 4 -13.35 -1.72 10.67
N ALA A 5 -12.60 -0.63 10.80
CA ALA A 5 -11.78 -0.37 11.97
C ALA A 5 -12.65 -0.12 13.20
N PRO A 6 -12.24 -0.57 14.39
CA PRO A 6 -12.94 -0.23 15.62
C PRO A 6 -12.86 1.28 15.88
N VAL A 7 -13.80 1.77 16.68
CA VAL A 7 -13.79 3.17 17.14
C VAL A 7 -12.52 3.41 17.97
N GLY A 8 -11.78 4.48 17.64
CA GLY A 8 -10.60 4.89 18.38
C GLY A 8 -10.93 5.32 19.81
N ALA A 9 -9.99 5.07 20.73
CA ALA A 9 -10.02 5.53 22.12
C ALA A 9 -8.84 6.48 22.36
N ARG A 10 -9.02 7.76 22.04
CA ARG A 10 -7.99 8.80 22.17
C ARG A 10 -7.54 8.97 23.63
N ARG A 11 -6.22 9.12 23.80
CA ARG A 11 -5.49 9.28 25.07
C ARG A 11 -4.90 10.68 25.22
N GLY A 12 -5.47 11.66 24.52
CA GLY A 12 -5.09 13.08 24.60
C GLY A 12 -3.72 13.38 23.98
N LEU A 13 -2.88 14.14 24.71
CA LEU A 13 -1.56 14.60 24.23
C LEU A 13 -0.61 13.45 23.90
N ARG A 14 -0.76 12.29 24.57
CA ARG A 14 0.04 11.10 24.32
C ARG A 14 -0.01 10.68 22.85
N ASP A 15 -1.19 10.72 22.25
CA ASP A 15 -1.34 10.27 20.86
C ASP A 15 -0.64 11.21 19.88
N TRP A 16 -0.68 12.51 20.15
CA TRP A 16 0.07 13.51 19.39
C TRP A 16 1.58 13.32 19.53
N ILE A 17 2.08 13.04 20.74
CA ILE A 17 3.50 12.75 20.96
C ILE A 17 3.93 11.50 20.18
N GLU A 18 3.12 10.43 20.20
CA GLU A 18 3.41 9.22 19.45
C GLU A 18 3.40 9.47 17.94
N LEU A 19 2.41 10.21 17.42
CA LEU A 19 2.33 10.58 16.01
C LEU A 19 3.55 11.40 15.58
N ILE A 20 3.85 12.48 16.28
CA ILE A 20 4.91 13.42 15.90
C ILE A 20 6.29 12.80 16.07
N PHE A 21 6.59 12.26 17.25
CA PHE A 21 7.96 11.84 17.59
C PHE A 21 8.22 10.37 17.29
N LYS A 22 7.34 9.44 17.68
CA LYS A 22 7.58 8.00 17.41
C LYS A 22 7.35 7.67 15.94
N ASP A 23 6.29 8.19 15.36
CA ASP A 23 5.92 7.90 13.97
C ASP A 23 6.43 8.95 12.97
N HIS A 24 7.26 9.90 13.42
CA HIS A 24 7.89 10.93 12.59
C HIS A 24 6.85 11.76 11.81
N GLY A 25 5.73 12.06 12.46
CA GLY A 25 4.61 12.83 11.92
C GLY A 25 5.01 14.18 11.35
N PHE A 26 6.07 14.80 11.87
CA PHE A 26 6.59 16.07 11.38
C PHE A 26 6.99 16.05 9.89
N LEU A 27 7.49 14.91 9.38
CA LEU A 27 7.80 14.75 7.95
C LEU A 27 6.57 14.87 7.06
N ARG A 28 5.39 14.55 7.60
CA ARG A 28 4.11 14.55 6.89
C ARG A 28 3.39 15.89 6.93
N ILE A 29 3.95 16.90 7.60
CA ILE A 29 3.43 18.26 7.55
C ILE A 29 3.65 18.84 6.15
N TRP A 30 4.85 18.65 5.58
CA TRP A 30 5.30 19.27 4.33
C TRP A 30 5.14 18.37 3.10
N TRP A 31 5.14 17.05 3.28
CA TRP A 31 5.02 16.09 2.19
C TRP A 31 3.86 15.15 2.45
N HIS A 32 2.89 15.06 1.53
CA HIS A 32 1.64 14.28 1.71
C HIS A 32 1.57 13.03 0.83
N ASN A 33 2.41 12.96 -0.22
CA ASN A 33 2.41 11.89 -1.22
C ASN A 33 1.01 11.60 -1.79
N HIS A 34 0.20 12.65 -1.97
CA HIS A 34 -1.22 12.55 -2.31
C HIS A 34 -1.41 12.57 -3.82
N HIS A 35 -1.99 11.50 -4.36
CA HIS A 35 -2.18 11.31 -5.80
C HIS A 35 -3.48 10.57 -6.09
N GLU A 36 -4.11 10.86 -7.22
CA GLU A 36 -5.18 10.04 -7.76
C GLU A 36 -4.58 8.81 -8.46
N VAL A 37 -5.14 7.64 -8.17
CA VAL A 37 -4.74 6.35 -8.75
C VAL A 37 -5.63 6.05 -9.95
N ALA A 38 -6.94 6.13 -9.75
CA ALA A 38 -7.98 6.08 -10.77
C ALA A 38 -9.15 6.97 -10.31
N PRO A 39 -10.14 7.27 -11.17
CA PRO A 39 -11.27 8.12 -10.79
C PRO A 39 -11.93 7.69 -9.47
N GLY A 40 -11.84 8.55 -8.46
CA GLY A 40 -12.41 8.28 -7.13
C GLY A 40 -11.61 7.30 -6.25
N MET A 41 -10.38 6.95 -6.61
CA MET A 41 -9.45 6.22 -5.74
C MET A 41 -8.14 7.00 -5.61
N TYR A 42 -7.81 7.41 -4.40
CA TYR A 42 -6.62 8.21 -4.09
C TYR A 42 -5.64 7.41 -3.23
N ARG A 43 -4.37 7.81 -3.27
CA ARG A 43 -3.32 7.32 -2.36
C ARG A 43 -2.68 8.48 -1.61
N SER A 44 -2.23 8.25 -0.37
CA SER A 44 -1.38 9.20 0.36
C SER A 44 -0.49 8.55 1.42
N ASN A 45 0.33 9.36 2.09
CA ASN A 45 0.82 9.01 3.42
C ASN A 45 -0.29 9.16 4.48
N GLN A 46 -0.06 8.67 5.70
CA GLN A 46 -1.10 8.66 6.73
C GLN A 46 -1.53 10.10 7.09
N PRO A 47 -2.82 10.46 6.85
CA PRO A 47 -3.34 11.78 7.14
C PRO A 47 -3.43 12.00 8.66
N GLY A 48 -3.21 13.25 9.08
CA GLY A 48 -3.61 13.70 10.42
C GLY A 48 -5.08 14.17 10.43
N PRO A 49 -5.64 14.50 11.61
CA PRO A 49 -7.06 14.87 11.76
C PRO A 49 -7.56 15.99 10.85
N SER A 50 -6.75 17.03 10.60
CA SER A 50 -7.12 18.12 9.68
C SER A 50 -7.23 17.65 8.23
N ARG A 51 -6.37 16.71 7.81
CA ARG A 51 -6.40 16.15 6.46
C ARG A 51 -7.53 15.15 6.28
N VAL A 52 -7.93 14.44 7.32
CA VAL A 52 -9.14 13.59 7.30
C VAL A 52 -10.39 14.47 7.07
N ARG A 53 -10.53 15.58 7.81
CA ARG A 53 -11.62 16.55 7.60
C ARG A 53 -11.61 17.14 6.19
N ALA A 54 -10.44 17.60 5.72
CA ALA A 54 -10.32 18.10 4.35
C ALA A 54 -10.60 17.04 3.27
N ALA A 55 -10.40 15.75 3.58
CA ALA A 55 -10.79 14.66 2.68
C ALA A 55 -12.31 14.47 2.66
N ALA A 56 -12.98 14.58 3.82
CA ALA A 56 -14.45 14.55 3.92
C ALA A 56 -15.08 15.71 3.14
N ASP A 57 -14.52 16.92 3.27
CA ASP A 57 -14.97 18.10 2.51
C ASP A 57 -14.88 17.92 0.99
N LYS A 58 -13.96 17.05 0.53
CA LYS A 58 -13.78 16.66 -0.87
C LYS A 58 -14.64 15.45 -1.28
N GLY A 59 -15.49 14.95 -0.39
CA GLY A 59 -16.40 13.83 -0.65
C GLY A 59 -15.77 12.44 -0.51
N ILE A 60 -14.59 12.31 0.12
CA ILE A 60 -14.06 10.98 0.47
C ILE A 60 -15.02 10.29 1.46
N ARG A 61 -15.47 9.09 1.11
CA ARG A 61 -16.39 8.26 1.91
C ARG A 61 -15.66 7.19 2.72
N THR A 62 -14.51 6.73 2.22
CA THR A 62 -13.73 5.66 2.86
C THR A 62 -12.25 6.01 2.91
N ILE A 63 -11.61 5.75 4.06
CA ILE A 63 -10.16 5.76 4.21
C ILE A 63 -9.70 4.32 4.49
N ILE A 64 -8.64 3.88 3.80
CA ILE A 64 -8.08 2.53 3.95
C ILE A 64 -6.67 2.63 4.56
N ASN A 65 -6.54 2.16 5.80
CA ASN A 65 -5.27 2.05 6.50
C ASN A 65 -4.57 0.73 6.15
N LEU A 66 -3.56 0.82 5.28
CA LEU A 66 -2.78 -0.33 4.83
C LEU A 66 -1.71 -0.79 5.83
N ARG A 67 -1.65 -0.17 7.02
CA ARG A 67 -0.75 -0.58 8.11
C ARG A 67 -1.33 -1.70 8.96
N GLY A 68 -2.56 -2.12 8.70
CA GLY A 68 -3.34 -3.06 9.50
C GLY A 68 -3.93 -2.42 10.77
N PRO A 69 -4.65 -3.19 11.58
CA PRO A 69 -5.16 -2.75 12.88
C PRO A 69 -4.04 -2.28 13.80
N ARG A 70 -4.24 -1.15 14.48
CA ARG A 70 -3.24 -0.52 15.36
C ARG A 70 -3.90 0.13 16.56
N SER A 71 -3.09 0.54 17.52
CA SER A 71 -3.52 1.25 18.73
C SER A 71 -2.54 2.36 19.13
N ASP A 72 -1.68 2.78 18.19
CA ASP A 72 -0.75 3.90 18.39
C ASP A 72 -1.45 5.24 18.19
N GLY A 73 -0.82 6.31 18.66
CA GLY A 73 -1.41 7.64 18.58
C GLY A 73 -1.79 8.12 17.18
N GLY A 74 -1.05 7.74 16.15
CA GLY A 74 -1.39 8.13 14.78
C GLY A 74 -2.68 7.47 14.31
N TRP A 75 -2.86 6.19 14.63
CA TRP A 75 -4.11 5.47 14.34
C TRP A 75 -5.28 5.99 15.19
N GLN A 76 -5.08 6.26 16.49
CA GLN A 76 -6.16 6.77 17.35
C GLN A 76 -6.72 8.10 16.84
N LEU A 77 -5.83 9.02 16.44
CA LEU A 77 -6.19 10.33 15.90
C LEU A 77 -6.91 10.23 14.54
N GLU A 78 -6.51 9.27 13.72
CA GLU A 78 -7.15 9.00 12.43
C GLU A 78 -8.54 8.39 12.60
N ALA A 79 -8.69 7.38 13.46
CA ALA A 79 -9.95 6.72 13.75
C ALA A 79 -10.99 7.70 14.33
N GLU A 80 -10.59 8.53 15.30
CA GLU A 80 -11.45 9.60 15.85
C GLU A 80 -11.87 10.58 14.75
N ALA A 81 -10.91 11.10 13.98
CA ALA A 81 -11.22 12.08 12.93
C ALA A 81 -12.11 11.50 11.82
N CYS A 82 -11.97 10.20 11.49
CA CYS A 82 -12.85 9.53 10.54
C CYS A 82 -14.28 9.44 11.09
N ALA A 83 -14.43 9.04 12.34
CA ALA A 83 -15.73 8.96 13.01
C ALA A 83 -16.42 10.33 13.08
N GLU A 84 -15.70 11.38 13.46
CA GLU A 84 -16.22 12.75 13.51
C GLU A 84 -16.64 13.27 12.12
N ALA A 85 -15.90 12.89 11.08
CA ALA A 85 -16.14 13.36 9.71
C ALA A 85 -17.12 12.48 8.91
N GLY A 86 -17.65 11.41 9.51
CA GLY A 86 -18.54 10.45 8.82
C GLY A 86 -17.83 9.61 7.75
N ILE A 87 -16.51 9.45 7.83
CA ILE A 87 -15.71 8.61 6.94
C ILE A 87 -15.62 7.20 7.52
N THR A 88 -15.86 6.19 6.69
CA THR A 88 -15.59 4.79 7.08
C THR A 88 -14.08 4.52 7.04
N LEU A 89 -13.49 4.11 8.16
CA LEU A 89 -12.10 3.66 8.22
C LEU A 89 -12.04 2.13 8.06
N LEU A 90 -11.26 1.65 7.10
CA LEU A 90 -10.99 0.23 6.88
C LEU A 90 -9.54 -0.09 7.22
N ASP A 91 -9.31 -1.06 8.12
CA ASP A 91 -7.98 -1.55 8.47
C ASP A 91 -7.62 -2.78 7.64
N PHE A 92 -6.49 -2.72 6.94
CA PHE A 92 -6.01 -3.80 6.10
C PHE A 92 -4.49 -3.95 6.19
N THR A 93 -4.00 -5.18 6.39
CA THR A 93 -2.56 -5.41 6.55
C THR A 93 -1.90 -5.72 5.21
N ALA A 94 -1.28 -4.72 4.59
CA ALA A 94 -0.39 -4.93 3.45
C ALA A 94 1.08 -5.05 3.91
N ARG A 95 1.86 -5.89 3.25
CA ARG A 95 3.31 -6.06 3.49
C ARG A 95 4.09 -5.41 2.37
N SER A 96 5.15 -4.66 2.70
CA SER A 96 6.03 -4.02 1.71
C SER A 96 7.40 -4.66 1.53
N ARG A 97 7.72 -5.69 2.33
CA ARG A 97 9.05 -6.34 2.35
C ARG A 97 8.95 -7.86 2.23
N ALA A 98 7.81 -8.34 1.75
CA ALA A 98 7.49 -9.74 1.52
C ALA A 98 6.64 -9.79 0.25
N ALA A 99 6.74 -10.91 -0.49
CA ALA A 99 5.83 -11.18 -1.58
C ALA A 99 4.40 -11.28 -1.03
N PRO A 100 3.38 -10.72 -1.71
CA PRO A 100 1.99 -10.83 -1.25
C PRO A 100 1.57 -12.28 -1.13
N ASP A 101 1.00 -12.70 -0.01
CA ASP A 101 0.43 -14.06 0.07
C ASP A 101 -0.92 -14.12 -0.67
N LYS A 102 -1.30 -15.32 -1.13
CA LYS A 102 -2.56 -15.53 -1.88
C LYS A 102 -3.78 -15.06 -1.09
N ALA A 103 -3.83 -15.32 0.21
CA ALA A 103 -4.95 -14.93 1.05
C ALA A 103 -5.10 -13.40 1.13
N MET A 104 -3.99 -12.66 1.22
CA MET A 104 -3.96 -11.20 1.19
C MET A 104 -4.39 -10.66 -0.17
N LEU A 105 -4.03 -11.31 -1.29
CA LEU A 105 -4.48 -10.91 -2.64
C LEU A 105 -6.00 -11.06 -2.82
N HIS A 106 -6.57 -12.16 -2.31
CA HIS A 106 -8.03 -12.35 -2.31
C HIS A 106 -8.71 -11.36 -1.35
N ALA A 107 -8.16 -11.16 -0.16
CA ALA A 107 -8.69 -10.18 0.79
C ALA A 107 -8.62 -8.73 0.25
N ALA A 108 -7.61 -8.40 -0.57
CA ALA A 108 -7.50 -7.09 -1.23
C ALA A 108 -8.64 -6.87 -2.23
N ARG A 109 -9.04 -7.90 -2.99
CA ARG A 109 -10.22 -7.85 -3.87
C ARG A 109 -11.47 -7.51 -3.08
N ASP A 110 -11.68 -8.24 -1.98
CA ASP A 110 -12.88 -8.12 -1.16
C ASP A 110 -12.91 -6.74 -0.46
N LEU A 111 -11.75 -6.26 0.00
CA LEU A 111 -11.58 -4.90 0.52
C LEU A 111 -11.98 -3.83 -0.51
N PHE A 112 -11.54 -3.96 -1.77
CA PHE A 112 -11.89 -2.98 -2.80
C PHE A 112 -13.38 -2.99 -3.14
N ALA A 113 -14.05 -4.14 -3.03
CA ALA A 113 -15.49 -4.25 -3.19
C ALA A 113 -16.26 -3.61 -2.01
N GLU A 114 -15.73 -3.68 -0.79
CA GLU A 114 -16.33 -3.06 0.41
C GLU A 114 -16.13 -1.52 0.45
N ALA A 115 -15.04 -1.00 -0.12
CA ALA A 115 -14.68 0.41 -0.03
C ALA A 115 -15.61 1.32 -0.87
N ALA A 116 -16.37 2.18 -0.20
CA ALA A 116 -17.19 3.19 -0.87
C ALA A 116 -16.32 4.30 -1.49
N ARG A 117 -16.44 4.51 -2.80
CA ARG A 117 -15.69 5.55 -3.53
C ARG A 117 -16.46 6.88 -3.55
N PRO A 118 -15.84 8.07 -3.49
CA PRO A 118 -14.41 8.31 -3.49
C PRO A 118 -13.70 7.79 -2.23
N ALA A 119 -12.55 7.13 -2.41
CA ALA A 119 -11.80 6.48 -1.32
C ALA A 119 -10.33 6.91 -1.33
N LEU A 120 -9.69 6.87 -0.16
CA LEU A 120 -8.27 7.19 0.02
C LEU A 120 -7.55 6.05 0.74
N MET A 121 -6.57 5.43 0.10
CA MET A 121 -5.69 4.46 0.76
C MET A 121 -4.39 5.10 1.23
N HIS A 122 -3.89 4.69 2.39
CA HIS A 122 -2.61 5.20 2.89
C HIS A 122 -1.79 4.14 3.60
N CYS A 123 -0.51 4.44 3.76
CA CYS A 123 0.36 3.73 4.70
C CYS A 123 1.13 4.76 5.55
N LYS A 124 2.34 4.44 6.04
CA LYS A 124 3.14 5.44 6.77
C LYS A 124 3.57 6.61 5.87
N SER A 125 4.29 6.32 4.78
CA SER A 125 4.83 7.32 3.84
C SER A 125 4.07 7.41 2.51
N GLY A 126 3.09 6.55 2.28
CA GLY A 126 2.38 6.46 0.99
C GLY A 126 3.21 5.85 -0.14
N ALA A 127 4.39 5.28 0.15
CA ALA A 127 5.30 4.71 -0.85
C ALA A 127 4.95 3.25 -1.16
N ASP A 128 5.44 2.30 -0.36
CA ASP A 128 5.46 0.89 -0.77
C ASP A 128 4.10 0.18 -0.61
N ARG A 129 3.52 0.16 0.60
CA ARG A 129 2.23 -0.52 0.83
C ARG A 129 1.10 0.12 0.03
N ALA A 130 1.07 1.46 0.00
CA ALA A 130 0.12 2.19 -0.82
C ALA A 130 0.40 1.98 -2.31
N GLY A 131 1.67 1.87 -2.73
CA GLY A 131 2.04 1.55 -4.10
C GLY A 131 1.58 0.16 -4.54
N LEU A 132 1.81 -0.87 -3.71
CA LEU A 132 1.32 -2.23 -3.95
C LEU A 132 -0.20 -2.23 -4.12
N MET A 133 -0.93 -1.63 -3.18
CA MET A 133 -2.40 -1.66 -3.23
C MET A 133 -2.96 -0.75 -4.34
N SER A 134 -2.27 0.33 -4.71
CA SER A 134 -2.63 1.13 -5.87
C SER A 134 -2.44 0.36 -7.17
N ALA A 135 -1.34 -0.40 -7.30
CA ALA A 135 -1.10 -1.28 -8.44
C ALA A 135 -2.16 -2.40 -8.50
N LEU A 136 -2.45 -3.06 -7.38
CA LEU A 136 -3.49 -4.08 -7.31
C LEU A 136 -4.87 -3.51 -7.65
N TYR A 137 -5.20 -2.30 -7.20
CA TYR A 137 -6.46 -1.65 -7.55
C TYR A 137 -6.57 -1.42 -9.07
N LEU A 138 -5.51 -0.88 -9.70
CA LEU A 138 -5.49 -0.70 -11.16
C LEU A 138 -5.63 -2.03 -11.92
N LEU A 139 -4.94 -3.07 -11.46
CA LEU A 139 -4.94 -4.37 -12.12
C LEU A 139 -6.29 -5.09 -11.95
N VAL A 140 -6.82 -5.13 -10.72
CA VAL A 140 -7.98 -5.97 -10.35
C VAL A 140 -9.31 -5.26 -10.56
N VAL A 141 -9.40 -3.97 -10.23
CA VAL A 141 -10.66 -3.22 -10.28
C VAL A 141 -10.80 -2.49 -11.61
N GLU A 142 -9.74 -1.85 -12.08
CA GLU A 142 -9.75 -1.06 -13.32
C GLU A 142 -9.33 -1.88 -14.55
N GLY A 143 -8.91 -3.14 -14.38
CA GLY A 143 -8.52 -4.03 -15.48
C GLY A 143 -7.32 -3.53 -16.30
N ARG A 144 -6.46 -2.70 -15.71
CA ARG A 144 -5.28 -2.13 -16.40
C ARG A 144 -4.17 -3.18 -16.50
N PRO A 145 -3.35 -3.16 -17.56
CA PRO A 145 -2.24 -4.10 -17.71
C PRO A 145 -1.28 -4.07 -16.53
N ALA A 146 -0.71 -5.21 -16.15
CA ALA A 146 0.21 -5.33 -15.03
C ALA A 146 1.44 -4.41 -15.16
N ARG A 147 1.93 -4.20 -16.39
CA ARG A 147 3.00 -3.22 -16.67
C ARG A 147 2.63 -1.80 -16.28
N GLU A 148 1.39 -1.39 -16.55
CA GLU A 148 0.89 -0.06 -16.19
C GLU A 148 0.65 0.04 -14.69
N ALA A 149 -0.02 -0.95 -14.11
CA ALA A 149 -0.29 -1.03 -12.67
C ALA A 149 1.01 -0.93 -11.85
N ALA A 150 2.05 -1.65 -12.26
CA ALA A 150 3.36 -1.65 -11.59
C ALA A 150 4.03 -0.27 -11.54
N THR A 151 3.63 0.71 -12.38
CA THR A 151 4.15 2.09 -12.30
C THR A 151 3.73 2.83 -11.02
N GLN A 152 2.78 2.29 -10.26
CA GLN A 152 2.46 2.77 -8.91
C GLN A 152 3.57 2.47 -7.89
N LEU A 153 4.54 1.61 -8.24
CA LEU A 153 5.80 1.38 -7.53
C LEU A 153 6.93 2.16 -8.21
N ALA A 154 6.98 3.47 -7.96
CA ALA A 154 7.93 4.37 -8.62
C ALA A 154 8.61 5.34 -7.65
N TRP A 155 9.81 5.80 -8.04
CA TRP A 155 10.61 6.75 -7.27
C TRP A 155 9.85 8.04 -6.93
N LYS A 156 8.99 8.53 -7.84
CA LYS A 156 8.14 9.71 -7.60
C LYS A 156 7.22 9.57 -6.37
N TYR A 157 6.90 8.34 -5.96
CA TYR A 157 6.12 8.04 -4.76
C TYR A 157 6.97 7.67 -3.55
N GLY A 158 8.30 7.77 -3.66
CA GLY A 158 9.27 7.38 -2.63
C GLY A 158 9.58 5.87 -2.58
N HIS A 159 9.22 5.12 -3.62
CA HIS A 159 9.52 3.69 -3.72
C HIS A 159 10.92 3.45 -4.29
N VAL A 160 11.70 2.56 -3.65
CA VAL A 160 13.08 2.24 -4.03
C VAL A 160 13.19 0.76 -4.38
N LYS A 161 13.38 0.45 -5.66
CA LYS A 161 13.40 -0.94 -6.17
C LYS A 161 14.63 -1.73 -5.72
N GLN A 162 15.74 -1.05 -5.46
CA GLN A 162 17.01 -1.65 -5.04
C GLN A 162 17.02 -2.09 -3.56
N ALA A 163 15.99 -1.74 -2.79
CA ALA A 163 15.82 -2.16 -1.40
C ALA A 163 14.98 -3.45 -1.31
N LYS A 164 14.73 -3.93 -0.09
CA LYS A 164 13.85 -5.10 0.17
C LYS A 164 12.43 -4.95 -0.43
N THR A 165 12.05 -3.72 -0.76
CA THR A 165 10.78 -3.33 -1.38
C THR A 165 10.71 -3.68 -2.87
N GLY A 166 11.84 -3.93 -3.54
CA GLY A 166 11.88 -4.42 -4.93
C GLY A 166 11.23 -5.79 -5.14
N LEU A 167 10.97 -6.51 -4.05
CA LEU A 167 10.18 -7.75 -4.09
C LEU A 167 8.75 -7.52 -4.61
N LEU A 168 8.21 -6.31 -4.41
CA LEU A 168 6.91 -5.92 -4.95
C LEU A 168 6.95 -5.78 -6.48
N ASP A 169 8.02 -5.23 -7.04
CA ASP A 169 8.24 -5.22 -8.49
C ASP A 169 8.37 -6.64 -9.03
N ALA A 170 9.17 -7.48 -8.34
CA ALA A 170 9.38 -8.87 -8.74
C ALA A 170 8.07 -9.67 -8.81
N PHE A 171 7.13 -9.38 -7.90
CA PHE A 171 5.79 -9.95 -7.93
C PHE A 171 5.02 -9.60 -9.22
N PHE A 172 4.91 -8.32 -9.58
CA PHE A 172 4.23 -7.94 -10.84
C PHE A 172 4.99 -8.47 -12.07
N HIS A 173 6.33 -8.46 -12.05
CA HIS A 173 7.16 -9.02 -13.11
C HIS A 173 6.98 -10.53 -13.30
N ALA A 174 6.64 -11.27 -12.24
CA ALA A 174 6.37 -12.70 -12.34
C ALA A 174 5.04 -12.98 -13.06
N TYR A 175 4.07 -12.07 -13.00
CA TYR A 175 2.77 -12.21 -13.66
C TYR A 175 2.77 -11.77 -15.13
N ILE A 176 3.51 -10.72 -15.49
CA ILE A 176 3.51 -10.13 -16.86
C ILE A 176 3.59 -11.17 -17.99
N PRO A 177 4.49 -12.19 -17.97
CA PRO A 177 4.57 -13.17 -19.05
C PRO A 177 3.30 -14.04 -19.22
N TYR A 178 2.53 -14.22 -18.15
CA TYR A 178 1.26 -14.96 -18.17
C TYR A 178 0.12 -14.06 -18.65
N GLU A 179 0.13 -12.78 -18.25
CA GLU A 179 -0.79 -11.77 -18.80
C GLU A 179 -0.62 -11.63 -20.32
N ASP A 180 0.63 -11.61 -20.82
CA ASP A 180 0.95 -11.57 -22.25
C ASP A 180 0.40 -12.79 -23.02
N GLN A 181 0.15 -13.91 -22.33
CA GLN A 181 -0.46 -15.13 -22.87
C GLN A 181 -1.98 -15.19 -22.64
N GLY A 182 -2.58 -14.14 -22.07
CA GLY A 182 -4.01 -14.03 -21.84
C GLY A 182 -4.52 -14.72 -20.57
N MET A 183 -3.65 -15.15 -19.65
CA MET A 183 -4.06 -15.70 -18.36
C MET A 183 -4.55 -14.58 -17.44
N ALA A 184 -5.72 -14.76 -16.82
CA ALA A 184 -6.25 -13.80 -15.86
C ALA A 184 -5.45 -13.79 -14.55
N PHE A 185 -5.43 -12.64 -13.88
CA PHE A 185 -4.61 -12.45 -12.68
C PHE A 185 -4.94 -13.44 -11.56
N TYR A 186 -6.23 -13.65 -11.24
CA TYR A 186 -6.59 -14.59 -10.18
C TYR A 186 -6.39 -16.06 -10.57
N ASP A 187 -6.51 -16.41 -11.86
CA ASP A 187 -6.15 -17.76 -12.32
C ASP A 187 -4.65 -18.03 -12.09
N TRP A 188 -3.80 -17.05 -12.41
CA TRP A 188 -2.37 -17.10 -12.13
C TRP A 188 -2.08 -17.17 -10.63
N VAL A 189 -2.75 -16.35 -9.80
CA VAL A 189 -2.60 -16.37 -8.34
C VAL A 189 -2.92 -17.75 -7.78
N ASP A 190 -3.99 -18.39 -8.24
CA ASP A 190 -4.46 -19.63 -7.66
C ASP A 190 -3.66 -20.85 -8.15
N THR A 191 -3.24 -20.86 -9.41
CA THR A 191 -2.67 -22.07 -10.05
C THR A 191 -1.15 -22.04 -10.25
N VAL A 192 -0.54 -20.86 -10.39
CA VAL A 192 0.89 -20.73 -10.76
C VAL A 192 1.71 -20.03 -9.69
N TYR A 193 1.17 -18.96 -9.10
CA TYR A 193 1.92 -18.10 -8.21
C TYR A 193 2.41 -18.83 -6.94
N ASP A 194 3.72 -18.78 -6.69
CA ASP A 194 4.36 -19.15 -5.42
C ASP A 194 5.09 -17.93 -4.82
N PRO A 195 4.61 -17.36 -3.68
CA PRO A 195 5.29 -16.27 -2.99
C PRO A 195 6.74 -16.58 -2.58
N ASP A 196 7.03 -17.84 -2.23
CA ASP A 196 8.36 -18.25 -1.81
C ASP A 196 9.30 -18.34 -3.02
N GLU A 197 8.80 -18.79 -4.17
CA GLU A 197 9.55 -18.79 -5.42
C GLU A 197 9.93 -17.37 -5.85
N VAL A 198 8.97 -16.43 -5.84
CA VAL A 198 9.26 -15.02 -6.16
C VAL A 198 10.31 -14.45 -5.20
N THR A 199 10.22 -14.79 -3.91
CA THR A 199 11.19 -14.36 -2.90
C THR A 199 12.58 -14.95 -3.16
N ARG A 200 12.69 -16.25 -3.43
CA ARG A 200 13.95 -16.92 -3.79
C ARG A 200 14.58 -16.29 -5.03
N ASN A 201 13.80 -16.10 -6.09
CA ASN A 201 14.26 -15.54 -7.36
C ASN A 201 14.74 -14.09 -7.20
N PHE A 202 14.07 -13.28 -6.38
CA PHE A 202 14.51 -11.90 -6.10
C PHE A 202 15.83 -11.86 -5.33
N GLN A 203 15.97 -12.68 -4.28
CA GLN A 203 17.20 -12.79 -3.52
C GLN A 203 18.36 -13.32 -4.36
N ALA A 204 18.06 -14.27 -5.26
CA ALA A 204 19.02 -14.83 -6.21
C ALA A 204 19.63 -13.74 -7.11
N LYS A 205 18.79 -12.93 -7.73
CA LYS A 205 19.24 -11.82 -8.58
C LYS A 205 20.02 -10.77 -7.78
N GLY A 206 19.61 -10.49 -6.54
CA GLY A 206 20.30 -9.54 -5.67
C GLY A 206 21.72 -9.96 -5.28
N TRP A 207 21.98 -11.25 -5.05
CA TRP A 207 23.35 -11.73 -4.81
C TRP A 207 24.20 -11.72 -6.07
N ALA A 208 23.62 -12.10 -7.22
CA ALA A 208 24.32 -12.11 -8.49
C ALA A 208 24.83 -10.71 -8.85
N VAL A 209 23.96 -9.69 -8.80
CA VAL A 209 24.34 -8.29 -9.05
C VAL A 209 25.46 -7.84 -8.11
N ARG A 210 25.37 -8.14 -6.80
CA ARG A 210 26.43 -7.78 -5.84
C ARG A 210 27.76 -8.47 -6.13
N LEU A 211 27.73 -9.73 -6.56
CA LEU A 211 28.94 -10.45 -6.93
C LEU A 211 29.56 -9.85 -8.19
N THR A 212 28.76 -9.57 -9.22
CA THR A 212 29.23 -8.94 -10.46
C THR A 212 29.81 -7.54 -10.21
N ASP A 213 29.14 -6.71 -9.41
CA ASP A 213 29.64 -5.38 -9.04
C ASP A 213 30.94 -5.44 -8.22
N SER A 214 31.10 -6.45 -7.36
CA SER A 214 32.33 -6.65 -6.58
C SER A 214 33.50 -7.18 -7.43
N ILE A 215 33.21 -7.91 -8.50
CA ILE A 215 34.22 -8.41 -9.44
C ILE A 215 34.63 -7.28 -10.41
N LEU A 216 33.68 -6.51 -10.93
CA LEU A 216 33.94 -5.39 -11.84
C LEU A 216 34.59 -4.17 -11.17
N ARG A 217 34.48 -4.00 -9.84
CA ARG A 217 35.24 -2.98 -9.09
C ARG A 217 36.68 -3.41 -8.73
N ARG A 218 37.11 -4.60 -9.17
CA ARG A 218 38.48 -5.12 -9.00
C ARG A 218 39.31 -5.05 -10.28
N GLU A 219 38.83 -4.39 -11.33
CA GLU A 219 39.60 -3.96 -12.49
C GLU A 219 39.72 -2.43 -12.53
#